data_AF-A0A7S1D967-F1
#
_entry.id   AF-A0A7S1D967-F1
#
_cell.length_a   1.000
_cell.length_b   1.000
_cell.length_c   1.000
_cell.angle_alpha   90.00
_cell.angle_beta   90.00
_cell.angle_gamma   90.00
#
_symmetry.space_group_name_H-M   'P 1'
#
loop_
_entity.id
_entity.type
_entity.pdbx_description
1 polymer ?
#
loop_
_entity_poly.entity_id
_entity_poly.type
_entity_poly.pdbx_seq_one_letter_code
_entity_poly.pdbx_strand_id
1 'polypeptide(L)'
;NKSDMTSAKQCIRDVQEALPIHGAHVGIPLSAKSEMSFVRRHLQNANDGNGTLPDGVWQCLQAAITLREPVLVFPVSDMTSYSPLLGMTRMATEDSSLPSAAMIGCIQSAGGSAPSLWDESSGVYHDTAKSTDILRDVLVMKPGSTVEDVFLSLKRMGALGGEFVRAEGAGTIGEKPKLVPKQEVVHKGNRILKIMTNKRREWQ
;
A
#
# COMPACT_ATOMS: atom_id res chain seq x y z
N ASN A 1 -19.80 -40.06 -11.38
CA ASN A 1 -18.81 -40.02 -10.29
C ASN A 1 -18.94 -38.76 -9.45
N LYS A 2 -19.94 -38.71 -8.56
CA LYS A 2 -20.05 -37.69 -7.49
C LYS A 2 -19.28 -38.09 -6.22
N SER A 3 -18.57 -39.22 -6.27
CA SER A 3 -17.84 -39.86 -5.18
C SER A 3 -16.37 -39.44 -5.09
N ASP A 4 -15.84 -38.71 -6.08
CA ASP A 4 -14.41 -38.34 -6.14
C ASP A 4 -14.11 -36.94 -5.59
N MET A 5 -15.12 -36.20 -5.16
CA MET A 5 -14.90 -34.93 -4.48
C MET A 5 -14.91 -35.17 -2.98
N THR A 6 -13.74 -35.05 -2.36
CA THR A 6 -13.64 -34.89 -0.91
C THR A 6 -14.66 -33.84 -0.46
N SER A 7 -15.45 -34.18 0.55
CA SER A 7 -16.41 -33.27 1.17
C SER A 7 -15.75 -31.92 1.41
N ALA A 8 -16.43 -30.81 1.13
CA ALA A 8 -15.94 -29.47 1.42
C ALA A 8 -15.44 -29.34 2.88
N LYS A 9 -15.99 -30.14 3.80
CA LYS A 9 -15.55 -30.23 5.20
C LYS A 9 -14.11 -30.72 5.34
N GLN A 10 -13.65 -31.63 4.48
CA GLN A 10 -12.28 -32.11 4.46
C GLN A 10 -11.33 -30.98 4.02
N CYS A 11 -11.62 -30.31 2.91
CA CYS A 11 -10.80 -29.17 2.45
C CYS A 11 -10.75 -28.04 3.48
N ILE A 12 -11.87 -27.74 4.15
CA ILE A 12 -11.92 -26.71 5.20
C ILE A 12 -11.00 -27.10 6.36
N ARG A 13 -11.02 -28.37 6.77
CA ARG A 13 -10.16 -28.88 7.84
C ARG A 13 -8.68 -28.89 7.46
N ASP A 14 -8.35 -29.33 6.25
CA ASP A 14 -6.97 -29.34 5.76
C ASP A 14 -6.39 -27.91 5.67
N VAL A 15 -7.21 -26.93 5.29
CA VAL A 15 -6.84 -25.50 5.29
C VAL A 15 -6.64 -24.97 6.72
N GLN A 16 -7.48 -25.39 7.67
CA GLN A 16 -7.37 -24.99 9.07
C GLN A 16 -6.16 -25.61 9.77
N GLU A 17 -5.80 -26.86 9.43
CA GLU A 17 -4.65 -27.58 10.01
C GLU A 17 -3.31 -27.12 9.40
N ALA A 18 -3.30 -26.70 8.13
CA ALA A 18 -2.09 -26.18 7.46
C ALA A 18 -1.72 -24.75 7.88
N LEU A 19 -2.62 -24.02 8.53
CA LEU A 19 -2.37 -22.68 9.03
C LEU A 19 -1.96 -22.77 10.51
N PRO A 20 -0.73 -22.35 10.89
CA PRO A 20 -0.32 -22.39 12.27
C PRO A 20 -1.24 -21.50 13.09
N ILE A 21 -1.88 -22.14 14.06
CA ILE A 21 -2.67 -21.62 15.17
C ILE A 21 -2.17 -20.21 15.53
N HIS A 22 -2.93 -19.19 15.13
CA HIS A 22 -3.08 -17.82 15.66
C HIS A 22 -3.69 -16.95 14.55
N GLY A 23 -4.82 -16.30 14.83
CA GLY A 23 -5.75 -15.66 13.88
C GLY A 23 -5.25 -14.46 13.06
N ALA A 24 -4.02 -14.47 12.55
CA ALA A 24 -3.58 -13.55 11.52
C ALA A 24 -2.51 -14.18 10.62
N HIS A 25 -2.90 -14.43 9.37
CA HIS A 25 -2.14 -14.12 8.16
C HIS A 25 -0.61 -14.11 8.30
N VAL A 26 0.04 -15.26 8.08
CA VAL A 26 1.35 -15.20 7.41
C VAL A 26 1.06 -14.57 6.05
N GLY A 27 1.29 -13.27 5.93
CA GLY A 27 1.36 -12.63 4.63
C GLY A 27 2.47 -13.33 3.88
N ILE A 28 2.12 -14.26 2.99
CA ILE A 28 3.09 -14.81 2.06
C ILE A 28 3.46 -13.64 1.16
N PRO A 29 4.73 -13.18 1.14
CA PRO A 29 5.14 -12.15 0.21
C PRO A 29 5.09 -12.76 -1.19
N LEU A 30 3.95 -12.63 -1.85
CA LEU A 30 3.77 -13.00 -3.25
C LEU A 30 4.40 -11.88 -4.06
N SER A 31 5.69 -12.01 -4.35
CA SER A 31 6.27 -11.17 -5.39
C SER A 31 5.64 -11.62 -6.71
N ALA A 32 5.10 -10.68 -7.48
CA ALA A 32 4.56 -10.98 -8.82
C ALA A 32 5.59 -11.74 -9.68
N LYS A 33 6.89 -11.54 -9.43
CA LYS A 33 8.00 -12.28 -10.03
C LYS A 33 8.03 -13.77 -9.63
N SER A 34 7.79 -14.09 -8.36
CA SER A 34 7.75 -15.46 -7.86
C SER A 34 6.55 -16.22 -8.40
N GLU A 35 5.36 -15.60 -8.37
CA GLU A 35 4.15 -16.18 -8.96
C GLU A 35 4.30 -16.39 -10.47
N MET A 36 4.90 -15.45 -11.18
CA MET A 36 5.13 -15.61 -12.61
C MET A 36 6.18 -16.65 -12.95
N SER A 37 7.19 -16.84 -12.09
CA SER A 37 8.13 -17.95 -12.25
C SER A 37 7.44 -19.30 -12.05
N PHE A 38 6.48 -19.36 -11.13
CA PHE A 38 5.62 -20.53 -10.92
C PHE A 38 4.69 -20.79 -12.11
N VAL A 39 4.02 -19.76 -12.62
CA VAL A 39 3.17 -19.82 -13.82
C VAL A 39 3.98 -20.23 -15.06
N ARG A 40 5.17 -19.65 -15.24
CA ARG A 40 6.10 -20.03 -16.33
C ARG A 40 6.41 -21.52 -16.30
N ARG A 41 6.78 -22.04 -15.13
CA ARG A 41 7.10 -23.46 -14.94
C ARG A 41 5.90 -24.34 -15.25
N HIS A 42 4.71 -23.96 -14.81
CA HIS A 42 3.48 -24.72 -15.08
C HIS A 42 3.07 -24.68 -16.55
N LEU A 43 3.22 -23.53 -17.22
CA LEU A 43 2.97 -23.42 -18.66
C LEU A 43 3.98 -24.22 -19.47
N GLN A 44 5.25 -24.24 -19.08
CA GLN A 44 6.28 -25.08 -19.73
C GLN A 44 5.96 -26.57 -19.58
N ASN A 45 5.59 -27.01 -18.37
CA ASN A 45 5.21 -28.40 -18.10
C ASN A 45 3.89 -28.81 -18.80
N ALA A 46 2.95 -27.88 -18.98
CA ALA A 46 1.71 -28.14 -19.71
C ALA A 46 1.92 -28.24 -21.23
N ASN A 47 3.08 -27.78 -21.74
CA ASN A 47 3.36 -27.68 -23.17
C ASN A 47 4.16 -28.85 -23.74
N ASP A 48 4.34 -29.94 -22.98
CA ASP A 48 4.92 -31.21 -23.47
C ASP A 48 4.10 -31.87 -24.59
N GLY A 49 2.99 -31.26 -25.03
CA GLY A 49 2.22 -31.66 -26.20
C GLY A 49 1.87 -30.50 -27.12
N ASN A 50 2.79 -30.11 -28.02
CA ASN A 50 2.59 -29.39 -29.28
C ASN A 50 1.70 -28.11 -29.32
N GLY A 51 1.30 -27.57 -28.17
CA GLY A 51 0.54 -26.33 -28.07
C GLY A 51 1.47 -25.13 -28.26
N THR A 52 1.10 -24.17 -29.11
CA THR A 52 1.73 -22.85 -29.06
C THR A 52 1.21 -22.14 -27.81
N LEU A 53 2.12 -21.62 -26.97
CA LEU A 53 1.71 -20.77 -25.85
C LEU A 53 0.82 -19.63 -26.38
N PRO A 54 -0.27 -19.26 -25.69
CA PRO A 54 -1.08 -18.10 -26.07
C PRO A 54 -0.23 -16.83 -25.98
N ASP A 55 0.37 -16.46 -27.11
CA ASP A 55 1.45 -15.48 -27.20
C ASP A 55 1.00 -14.11 -26.63
N GLY A 56 -0.27 -13.74 -26.84
CA GLY A 56 -0.84 -12.50 -26.31
C GLY A 56 -0.94 -12.44 -24.78
N VAL A 57 -1.36 -13.51 -24.11
CA VAL A 57 -1.48 -13.53 -22.63
C VAL A 57 -0.10 -13.53 -22.00
N TRP A 58 0.83 -14.31 -22.57
CA TRP A 58 2.21 -14.37 -22.10
C TRP A 58 2.94 -13.04 -22.29
N GLN A 59 2.78 -12.38 -23.45
CA GLN A 59 3.34 -11.05 -23.70
C GLN A 59 2.74 -10.01 -22.76
N CYS A 60 1.43 -10.07 -22.48
CA CYS A 60 0.77 -9.18 -21.52
C CYS A 60 1.32 -9.36 -20.09
N LEU A 61 1.44 -10.60 -19.62
CA LEU A 61 2.03 -10.92 -18.31
C LEU A 61 3.49 -10.51 -18.25
N GLN A 62 4.28 -10.80 -19.29
CA GLN A 62 5.67 -10.41 -19.37
C GLN A 62 5.81 -8.88 -19.35
N ALA A 63 4.97 -8.15 -20.10
CA ALA A 63 4.92 -6.70 -20.07
C ALA A 63 4.58 -6.17 -18.68
N ALA A 64 3.57 -6.74 -18.01
CA ALA A 64 3.17 -6.38 -16.65
C ALA A 64 4.30 -6.58 -15.62
N ILE A 65 5.11 -7.63 -15.77
CA ILE A 65 6.28 -7.89 -14.90
C ILE A 65 7.45 -6.97 -15.23
N THR A 66 7.62 -6.59 -16.50
CA THR A 66 8.64 -5.62 -16.89
C THR A 66 8.32 -4.20 -16.44
N LEU A 67 7.08 -3.95 -15.97
CA LEU A 67 6.77 -2.69 -15.31
C LEU A 67 7.68 -2.53 -14.09
N ARG A 68 8.37 -1.40 -14.04
CA ARG A 68 9.21 -1.05 -12.90
C ARG A 68 8.36 -1.01 -11.63
N GLU A 69 8.94 -1.44 -10.51
CA GLU A 69 8.28 -1.39 -9.19
C GLU A 69 7.75 0.03 -8.93
N PRO A 70 6.47 0.17 -8.51
CA PRO A 70 5.96 1.47 -8.13
C PRO A 70 6.77 2.05 -6.97
N VAL A 71 6.90 3.37 -6.95
CA VAL A 71 7.67 4.05 -5.92
C VAL A 71 6.74 4.44 -4.79
N LEU A 72 6.99 3.90 -3.60
CA LEU A 72 6.29 4.29 -2.38
C LEU A 72 6.92 5.56 -1.83
N VAL A 73 6.11 6.58 -1.63
CA VAL A 73 6.51 7.88 -1.10
C VAL A 73 5.78 8.12 0.22
N PHE A 74 6.51 8.52 1.25
CA PHE A 74 5.98 8.77 2.58
C PHE A 74 6.03 10.27 2.87
N PRO A 75 4.95 11.02 2.59
CA PRO A 75 4.88 12.43 2.91
C PRO A 75 4.81 12.64 4.42
N VAL A 76 5.68 13.49 4.95
CA VAL A 76 5.74 13.82 6.38
C VAL A 76 5.65 15.32 6.59
N SER A 77 5.09 15.71 7.73
CA SER A 77 5.07 17.10 8.19
C SER A 77 6.39 17.50 8.84
N ASP A 78 7.08 16.55 9.47
CA ASP A 78 8.37 16.76 10.11
C ASP A 78 9.34 15.58 9.87
N MET A 79 10.60 15.89 9.57
CA MET A 79 11.65 14.89 9.28
C MET A 79 12.31 14.33 10.55
N THR A 80 12.08 14.95 11.71
CA THR A 80 12.64 14.49 12.99
C THR A 80 11.73 13.46 13.64
N SER A 81 10.45 13.80 13.74
CA SER A 81 9.42 12.93 14.31
C SER A 81 8.78 12.00 13.28
N TYR A 82 9.00 12.21 11.98
CA TYR A 82 8.34 11.48 10.89
C TYR A 82 6.82 11.52 10.98
N SER A 83 6.29 12.60 11.57
CA SER A 83 4.86 12.77 11.77
C SER A 83 4.15 12.83 10.42
N PRO A 84 2.99 12.15 10.29
CA PRO A 84 2.26 12.10 9.03
C PRO A 84 1.82 13.50 8.56
N LEU A 85 1.56 13.62 7.26
CA LEU A 85 1.05 14.85 6.68
C LEU A 85 -0.47 14.93 6.87
N LEU A 86 -0.92 15.89 7.66
CA LEU A 86 -2.34 16.10 7.92
C LEU A 86 -3.12 16.39 6.62
N GLY A 87 -4.33 15.85 6.51
CA GLY A 87 -5.21 16.04 5.35
C GLY A 87 -5.17 14.91 4.32
N MET A 88 -4.30 13.90 4.50
CA MET A 88 -4.42 12.64 3.76
C MET A 88 -5.49 11.72 4.36
N THR A 89 -5.80 11.87 5.66
CA THR A 89 -6.75 11.03 6.38
C THR A 89 -8.18 11.15 5.84
N ARG A 90 -8.58 12.36 5.45
CA ARG A 90 -9.95 12.65 4.98
C ARG A 90 -10.35 11.83 3.77
N MET A 91 -9.41 11.59 2.86
CA MET A 91 -9.66 10.76 1.69
C MET A 91 -9.88 9.29 2.07
N ALA A 92 -9.19 8.80 3.10
CA ALA A 92 -9.35 7.43 3.57
C ALA A 92 -10.66 7.27 4.35
N THR A 93 -11.03 8.23 5.20
CA THR A 93 -12.22 8.16 6.08
C THR A 93 -13.54 8.38 5.36
N GLU A 94 -13.53 9.15 4.25
CA GLU A 94 -14.71 9.33 3.39
C GLU A 94 -14.86 8.23 2.32
N ASP A 95 -13.96 7.24 2.27
CA ASP A 95 -14.05 6.15 1.32
C ASP A 95 -15.05 5.08 1.77
N SER A 96 -16.05 4.84 0.92
CA SER A 96 -17.01 3.74 1.05
C SER A 96 -16.38 2.33 1.12
N SER A 97 -15.10 2.20 0.77
CA SER A 97 -14.34 0.96 0.86
C SER A 97 -13.94 0.58 2.29
N LEU A 98 -14.06 1.51 3.25
CA LEU A 98 -13.75 1.22 4.64
C LEU A 98 -14.71 0.18 5.24
N PRO A 99 -14.22 -0.74 6.09
CA PRO A 99 -15.06 -1.69 6.81
C PRO A 99 -16.17 -0.98 7.58
N SER A 100 -17.41 -1.46 7.42
CA SER A 100 -18.54 -0.98 8.23
C SER A 100 -18.42 -1.44 9.68
N ALA A 101 -19.17 -0.82 10.59
CA ALA A 101 -19.21 -1.20 12.01
C ALA A 101 -19.42 -2.72 12.22
N ALA A 102 -20.34 -3.31 11.45
CA ALA A 102 -20.62 -4.74 11.50
C ALA A 102 -19.41 -5.58 11.04
N MET A 103 -18.74 -5.15 9.97
CA MET A 103 -17.55 -5.82 9.45
C MET A 103 -16.40 -5.75 10.46
N ILE A 104 -16.24 -4.61 11.14
CA ILE A 104 -15.24 -4.44 12.19
C ILE A 104 -15.53 -5.36 13.38
N GLY A 105 -16.79 -5.45 13.80
CA GLY A 105 -17.21 -6.41 14.82
C GLY A 105 -16.85 -7.86 14.46
N CYS A 106 -17.03 -8.25 13.19
CA CYS A 106 -16.58 -9.55 12.69
C CYS A 106 -15.05 -9.72 12.76
N ILE A 107 -14.27 -8.70 12.35
CA ILE A 107 -12.81 -8.71 12.41
C ILE A 107 -12.33 -8.90 13.86
N GLN A 108 -12.90 -8.15 14.80
CA GLN A 108 -12.55 -8.23 16.21
C GLN A 108 -12.97 -9.56 16.83
N SER A 109 -14.16 -10.07 16.49
CA SER A 109 -14.63 -11.38 16.94
C SER A 109 -13.75 -12.53 16.44
N ALA A 110 -13.10 -12.35 15.28
CA ALA A 110 -12.11 -13.28 14.74
C ALA A 110 -10.71 -13.16 15.40
N GLY A 111 -10.54 -12.26 16.39
CA GLY A 111 -9.27 -11.99 17.06
C GLY A 111 -8.38 -10.97 16.36
N GLY A 112 -8.89 -10.27 15.34
CA GLY A 112 -8.20 -9.16 14.68
C GLY A 112 -8.33 -7.84 15.45
N SER A 113 -7.70 -6.79 14.90
CA SER A 113 -7.80 -5.42 15.43
C SER A 113 -8.60 -4.54 14.48
N ALA A 114 -9.38 -3.61 15.02
CA ALA A 114 -10.03 -2.58 14.23
C ALA A 114 -8.99 -1.67 13.56
N PRO A 115 -9.33 -1.03 12.43
CA PRO A 115 -8.44 -0.05 11.79
C PRO A 115 -8.08 1.08 12.76
N SER A 116 -6.89 1.67 12.59
CA SER A 116 -6.32 2.65 13.53
C SER A 116 -7.12 3.95 13.69
N LEU A 117 -7.99 4.28 12.74
CA LEU A 117 -8.86 5.46 12.77
C LEU A 117 -10.27 5.15 13.29
N TRP A 118 -10.58 3.88 13.56
CA TRP A 118 -11.87 3.46 14.08
C TRP A 118 -12.01 3.80 15.56
N ASP A 119 -13.11 4.46 15.92
CA ASP A 119 -13.50 4.65 17.31
C ASP A 119 -14.64 3.72 17.68
N GLU A 120 -14.33 2.77 18.55
CA GLU A 120 -15.28 1.78 19.04
C GLU A 120 -16.46 2.40 19.78
N SER A 121 -16.25 3.55 20.44
CA SER A 121 -17.28 4.18 21.26
C SER A 121 -18.35 4.88 20.42
N SER A 122 -17.94 5.50 19.31
CA SER A 122 -18.83 6.24 18.42
C SER A 122 -19.25 5.43 17.19
N GLY A 123 -18.55 4.34 16.88
CA GLY A 123 -18.81 3.51 15.71
C GLY A 123 -18.53 4.25 14.39
N VAL A 124 -17.62 5.23 14.41
CA VAL A 124 -17.20 6.00 13.23
C VAL A 124 -15.69 6.13 13.16
N TYR A 125 -15.20 6.43 11.95
CA TYR A 125 -13.80 6.76 11.73
C TYR A 125 -13.54 8.24 12.05
N HIS A 126 -12.50 8.53 12.83
CA HIS A 126 -12.07 9.91 13.07
C HIS A 126 -10.88 10.29 12.22
N ASP A 127 -10.89 11.53 11.71
CA ASP A 127 -9.81 12.08 10.89
C ASP A 127 -8.51 12.36 11.66
N THR A 128 -8.61 12.40 12.99
CA THR A 128 -7.53 12.75 13.92
C THR A 128 -7.19 11.57 14.83
N ALA A 129 -6.66 10.49 14.25
CA ALA A 129 -5.96 9.52 15.09
C ALA A 129 -4.85 10.24 15.88
N LYS A 130 -4.91 10.16 17.21
CA LYS A 130 -3.82 10.49 18.13
C LYS A 130 -2.65 9.49 18.01
N SER A 131 -2.44 8.91 16.83
CA SER A 131 -1.44 7.86 16.71
C SER A 131 -0.05 8.48 16.63
N THR A 132 0.87 7.89 17.40
CA THR A 132 2.31 8.15 17.35
C THR A 132 2.96 7.51 16.12
N ASP A 133 2.16 7.16 15.10
CA ASP A 133 2.61 6.35 13.98
C ASP A 133 3.44 7.20 13.03
N ILE A 134 4.72 6.85 12.96
CA ILE A 134 5.64 7.41 11.98
C ILE A 134 5.36 6.81 10.60
N LEU A 135 5.53 7.60 9.53
CA LEU A 135 5.36 7.15 8.14
C LEU A 135 4.01 6.47 7.84
N ARG A 136 2.94 6.88 8.54
CA ARG A 136 1.59 6.31 8.40
C ARG A 136 1.07 6.40 6.96
N ASP A 137 1.29 7.54 6.33
CA ASP A 137 0.71 7.84 5.01
C ASP A 137 1.69 7.46 3.90
N VAL A 138 1.17 6.80 2.86
CA VAL A 138 1.95 6.38 1.69
C VAL A 138 1.24 6.77 0.40
N LEU A 139 2.02 7.28 -0.54
CA LEU A 139 1.61 7.54 -1.92
C LEU A 139 2.30 6.54 -2.84
N VAL A 140 1.49 5.84 -3.63
CA VAL A 140 1.98 4.95 -4.68
C VAL A 140 2.18 5.76 -5.95
N MET A 141 3.43 6.00 -6.32
CA MET A 141 3.80 6.80 -7.48
C MET A 141 4.27 5.90 -8.63
N LYS A 142 4.09 6.40 -9.86
CA LYS A 142 4.62 5.73 -11.04
C LYS A 142 6.16 5.78 -11.01
N PRO A 143 6.84 4.75 -11.53
CA PRO A 143 8.29 4.80 -11.70
C PRO A 143 8.71 6.01 -12.55
N GLY A 144 9.69 6.78 -12.08
CA GLY A 144 10.12 8.01 -12.76
C GLY A 144 9.34 9.26 -12.38
N SER A 145 8.31 9.16 -11.53
CA SER A 145 7.66 10.33 -10.95
C SER A 145 8.64 11.20 -10.18
N THR A 146 8.43 12.50 -10.26
CA THR A 146 9.26 13.54 -9.66
C THR A 146 8.66 14.05 -8.35
N VAL A 147 9.43 14.83 -7.59
CA VAL A 147 8.93 15.54 -6.39
C VAL A 147 7.77 16.47 -6.75
N GLU A 148 7.76 17.07 -7.95
CA GLU A 148 6.63 17.84 -8.46
C GLU A 148 5.36 17.01 -8.56
N ASP A 149 5.44 15.80 -9.10
CA ASP A 149 4.27 14.91 -9.23
C ASP A 149 3.69 14.55 -7.87
N VAL A 150 4.55 14.36 -6.86
CA VAL A 150 4.14 14.13 -5.47
C VAL A 150 3.43 15.37 -4.92
N PHE A 151 4.02 16.56 -5.09
CA PHE A 151 3.41 17.81 -4.66
C PHE A 151 2.04 18.05 -5.30
N LEU A 152 1.92 17.88 -6.62
CA LEU A 152 0.65 18.04 -7.33
C LEU A 152 -0.40 17.02 -6.90
N SER A 153 0.02 15.79 -6.58
CA SER A 153 -0.87 14.77 -6.04
C SER A 153 -1.37 15.16 -4.65
N LEU A 154 -0.48 15.57 -3.74
CA LEU A 154 -0.84 16.08 -2.42
C LEU A 154 -1.74 17.33 -2.47
N LYS A 155 -1.51 18.23 -3.44
CA LYS A 155 -2.32 19.43 -3.65
C LYS A 155 -3.73 19.08 -4.13
N ARG A 156 -3.86 18.13 -5.06
CA ARG A 156 -5.16 17.62 -5.53
C ARG A 156 -5.97 16.95 -4.43
N MET A 157 -5.31 16.26 -3.51
CA MET A 157 -5.96 15.66 -2.34
C MET A 157 -6.32 16.67 -1.24
N GLY A 158 -5.94 17.94 -1.38
CA GLY A 158 -6.13 18.95 -0.33
C GLY A 158 -5.19 18.80 0.87
N ALA A 159 -4.25 17.87 0.83
CA ALA A 159 -3.24 17.69 1.89
C ALA A 159 -2.27 18.89 1.94
N LEU A 160 -1.91 19.44 0.78
CA LEU A 160 -1.10 20.66 0.68
C LEU A 160 -1.85 21.80 -0.01
N GLY A 161 -1.55 23.03 0.40
CA GLY A 161 -2.01 24.25 -0.26
C GLY A 161 -0.85 25.16 -0.64
N GLY A 162 -1.14 26.18 -1.46
CA GLY A 162 -0.14 27.14 -1.95
C GLY A 162 0.74 26.58 -3.06
N GLU A 163 1.90 27.21 -3.23
CA GLU A 163 2.93 26.89 -4.22
C GLU A 163 4.14 26.22 -3.57
N PHE A 164 4.80 25.35 -4.34
CA PHE A 164 6.00 24.64 -3.93
C PHE A 164 7.14 25.64 -3.66
N VAL A 165 7.80 25.51 -2.50
CA VAL A 165 8.98 26.32 -2.14
C VAL A 165 10.24 25.46 -2.16
N ARG A 166 10.23 24.35 -1.43
CA ARG A 166 11.36 23.42 -1.32
C ARG A 166 10.89 22.07 -0.81
N ALA A 167 11.71 21.04 -0.98
CA ALA A 167 11.50 19.74 -0.38
C ALA A 167 12.76 19.26 0.34
N GLU A 168 12.54 18.51 1.42
CA GLU A 168 13.56 17.72 2.09
C GLU A 168 13.23 16.24 1.92
N GLY A 169 14.25 15.42 1.67
CA GLY A 169 14.08 14.01 1.41
C GLY A 169 15.08 13.13 2.15
N ALA A 170 14.64 11.93 2.49
CA ALA A 170 15.47 10.86 3.05
C ALA A 170 15.03 9.50 2.49
N GLY A 171 15.93 8.52 2.43
CA GLY A 171 15.62 7.16 1.99
C GLY A 171 15.12 6.27 3.12
N THR A 172 15.62 6.52 4.33
CA THR A 172 15.35 5.72 5.52
C THR A 172 15.17 6.58 6.77
N ILE A 173 14.52 6.02 7.79
CA ILE A 173 14.37 6.65 9.11
C ILE A 173 15.75 6.81 9.75
N GLY A 174 16.02 7.96 10.35
CA GLY A 174 17.30 8.33 10.96
C GLY A 174 18.33 8.89 9.97
N GLU A 175 18.08 8.82 8.66
CA GLU A 175 18.96 9.44 7.67
C GLU A 175 18.83 10.97 7.70
N LYS A 176 19.96 11.67 7.61
CA LYS A 176 19.96 13.13 7.57
C LYS A 176 19.23 13.62 6.31
N PRO A 177 18.14 14.41 6.45
CA PRO A 177 17.40 14.91 5.31
C PRO A 177 18.28 15.81 4.43
N LYS A 178 18.13 15.65 3.12
CA LYS A 178 18.80 16.48 2.11
C LYS A 178 17.77 17.31 1.36
N LEU A 179 18.19 18.47 0.88
CA LEU A 179 17.35 19.27 -0.01
C LEU A 179 17.18 18.52 -1.33
N VAL A 180 15.93 18.35 -1.75
CA VAL A 180 15.57 17.67 -2.99
C VAL A 180 14.95 18.70 -3.95
N PRO A 181 15.50 18.87 -5.17
CA PRO A 181 14.93 19.75 -6.17
C PRO A 181 13.60 19.20 -6.69
N LYS A 182 12.77 20.12 -7.18
CA LYS A 182 11.42 19.83 -7.66
C LYS A 182 11.37 18.78 -8.78
N GLN A 183 12.39 18.78 -9.64
CA GLN A 183 12.52 17.88 -10.79
C GLN A 183 13.22 16.55 -10.45
N GLU A 184 13.66 16.35 -9.21
CA GLU A 184 14.30 15.09 -8.84
C GLU A 184 13.29 13.94 -8.91
N VAL A 185 13.73 12.83 -9.51
CA VAL A 185 12.96 11.59 -9.55
C VAL A 185 12.91 10.99 -8.14
N VAL A 186 11.74 10.55 -7.72
CA VAL A 186 11.58 9.87 -6.44
C VAL A 186 12.01 8.42 -6.55
N HIS A 187 12.84 7.96 -5.62
CA HIS A 187 13.38 6.62 -5.53
C HIS A 187 13.63 6.23 -4.07
N LYS A 188 14.16 5.02 -3.83
CA LYS A 188 14.39 4.47 -2.49
C LYS A 188 15.30 5.33 -1.59
N GLY A 189 16.04 6.29 -2.15
CA GLY A 189 16.97 7.18 -1.44
C GLY A 189 16.40 8.55 -1.05
N ASN A 190 15.20 8.90 -1.52
CA ASN A 190 14.55 10.20 -1.23
C ASN A 190 13.01 10.05 -1.10
N ARG A 191 12.54 8.86 -0.69
CA ARG A 191 11.12 8.52 -0.63
C ARG A 191 10.36 9.07 0.59
N ILE A 192 11.05 9.42 1.66
CA ILE A 192 10.45 10.12 2.81
C ILE A 192 10.57 11.61 2.50
N LEU A 193 9.45 12.29 2.27
CA LEU A 193 9.46 13.66 1.75
C LEU A 193 8.72 14.62 2.69
N LYS A 194 9.41 15.70 3.05
CA LYS A 194 8.80 16.90 3.64
C LYS A 194 8.74 18.00 2.59
N ILE A 195 7.54 18.28 2.09
CA ILE A 195 7.31 19.33 1.11
C ILE A 195 6.88 20.61 1.82
N MET A 196 7.57 21.70 1.53
CA MET A 196 7.30 23.01 2.09
C MET A 196 6.69 23.91 1.03
N THR A 197 5.61 24.59 1.41
CA THR A 197 4.85 25.49 0.53
C THR A 197 4.81 26.91 1.10
N ASN A 198 4.46 27.87 0.25
CA ASN A 198 4.38 29.29 0.66
C ASN A 198 3.15 29.60 1.53
N LYS A 199 2.12 28.75 1.47
CA LYS A 199 0.93 28.88 2.30
C LYS A 199 1.20 28.17 3.62
N ARG A 200 1.45 28.94 4.68
CA ARG A 200 1.33 28.41 6.04
C ARG A 200 -0.11 27.95 6.21
N ARG A 201 -0.33 26.69 6.61
CA ARG A 201 -1.63 26.29 7.15
C ARG A 201 -1.89 27.21 8.34
N GLU A 202 -2.95 28.00 8.25
CA GLU A 202 -3.52 28.64 9.43
C GLU A 202 -3.91 27.50 10.36
N TRP A 203 -3.35 27.51 11.56
CA TRP A 203 -3.68 26.53 12.59
C TRP A 203 -5.16 26.71 12.91
N GLN A 204 -5.98 25.68 12.64
CA GLN A 204 -7.31 25.50 13.22
C GLN A 204 -7.24 24.32 14.17
#